data_AF-N6UXN1-F1
#
_entry.id   AF-N6UXN1-F1
#
_cell.length_a   1.000
_cell.length_b   1.000
_cell.length_c   1.000
_cell.angle_alpha   90.00
_cell.angle_beta   90.00
_cell.angle_gamma   90.00
#
_symmetry.space_group_name_H-M   'P 1'
#
loop_
_entity.id
_entity.type
_entity.pdbx_description
1 polymer ?
#
loop_
_entity_poly.entity_id
_entity_poly.type
_entity_poly.pdbx_seq_one_letter_code
_entity_poly.pdbx_strand_id
1 'polypeptide(L)'
;MDGGLFWKFPDARGKQIIERAAQALLCATGLLLILGDLACAEQSPERVESLRYEVARDYSYKLTMVIDSFVQKQAQVKDASQLAMTYNPRNVSFRFVSGWVEDPDGSRHKPAADAIFTRPSAASRDAPGFVSSVTTTVVMPKVTIGSHVHYEIEETAPRMPLMGFNPVAWLNPFQNASEHVVIDIPAALPLAVASQGGFVVSDTTTNGMRHIVADVRLQGVVLHLNGFFLNFCDSAASFSPSSVPGRRDRTLLASAS
;
A
#
# COMPACT_ATOMS: atom_id res chain seq x y z
N MET A 1 69.97 31.62 -25.02
CA MET A 1 69.02 31.82 -26.13
C MET A 1 67.66 31.46 -25.58
N ASP A 2 67.00 32.41 -24.92
CA ASP A 2 65.72 32.21 -24.26
C ASP A 2 64.60 32.63 -25.19
N GLY A 3 63.81 31.65 -25.65
CA GLY A 3 62.60 31.86 -26.43
C GLY A 3 61.40 32.03 -25.49
N GLY A 4 61.04 33.27 -25.19
CA GLY A 4 59.83 33.60 -24.43
C GLY A 4 58.56 33.36 -25.25
N LEU A 5 57.69 32.46 -24.79
CA LEU A 5 56.35 32.23 -25.33
C LEU A 5 55.47 33.45 -25.07
N PHE A 6 55.18 34.23 -26.11
CA PHE A 6 54.33 35.42 -26.04
C PHE A 6 52.86 35.01 -26.08
N TRP A 7 52.20 34.95 -24.92
CA TRP A 7 50.76 34.73 -24.83
C TRP A 7 50.02 35.98 -25.30
N LYS A 8 49.41 35.93 -26.50
CA LYS A 8 48.46 36.96 -26.95
C LYS A 8 47.17 36.80 -26.16
N PHE A 9 46.89 37.77 -25.29
CA PHE A 9 45.57 37.91 -24.68
C PHE A 9 44.53 38.24 -25.77
N PRO A 10 43.33 37.65 -25.70
CA PRO A 10 42.26 37.95 -26.65
C PRO A 10 41.86 39.43 -26.56
N ASP A 11 41.61 40.03 -27.72
CA ASP A 11 41.11 41.40 -27.83
C ASP A 11 39.70 41.54 -27.22
N ALA A 12 39.20 42.78 -27.13
CA ALA A 12 37.91 43.07 -26.50
C ALA A 12 36.72 42.32 -27.13
N ARG A 13 36.83 41.91 -28.42
CA ARG A 13 35.79 41.10 -29.08
C ARG A 13 35.90 39.62 -28.67
N GLY A 14 37.11 39.10 -28.50
CA GLY A 14 37.34 37.73 -28.01
C GLY A 14 36.79 37.51 -26.59
N LYS A 15 36.92 38.49 -25.70
CA LYS A 15 36.30 38.43 -24.36
C LYS A 15 34.77 38.35 -24.41
N GLN A 16 34.16 39.13 -25.29
CA GLN A 16 32.70 39.20 -25.40
C GLN A 16 32.08 37.89 -25.94
N ILE A 17 32.80 37.17 -26.81
CA ILE A 17 32.38 35.86 -27.32
C ILE A 17 32.50 34.79 -26.23
N ILE A 18 33.59 34.81 -25.46
CA ILE A 18 33.82 33.86 -24.35
C ILE A 18 32.78 34.07 -23.25
N GLU A 19 32.45 35.32 -22.91
CA GLU A 19 31.41 35.64 -21.92
C GLU A 19 30.02 35.18 -22.38
N ARG A 20 29.65 35.39 -23.64
CA ARG A 20 28.37 34.90 -24.18
C ARG A 20 28.29 33.38 -24.25
N ALA A 21 29.39 32.72 -24.59
CA ALA A 21 29.46 31.25 -24.59
C ALA A 21 29.36 30.68 -23.17
N ALA A 22 30.04 31.29 -22.19
CA ALA A 22 29.94 30.91 -20.79
C ALA A 22 28.52 31.14 -20.23
N GLN A 23 27.88 32.25 -20.59
CA GLN A 23 26.52 32.58 -20.16
C GLN A 23 25.48 31.63 -20.80
N ALA A 24 25.65 31.24 -22.07
CA ALA A 24 24.83 30.23 -22.72
C ALA A 24 25.00 28.84 -22.10
N LEU A 25 26.23 28.45 -21.73
CA LEU A 25 26.51 27.17 -21.08
C LEU A 25 25.94 27.12 -19.65
N LEU A 26 26.03 28.22 -18.89
CA LEU A 26 25.41 28.34 -17.56
C LEU A 26 23.88 28.28 -17.63
N CYS A 27 23.25 28.93 -18.62
CA CYS A 27 21.81 28.83 -18.84
C CYS A 27 21.36 27.41 -19.23
N ALA A 28 22.13 26.72 -20.10
CA ALA A 28 21.82 25.34 -20.50
C ALA A 28 21.96 24.35 -19.33
N THR A 29 22.94 24.56 -18.45
CA THR A 29 23.14 23.72 -17.25
C THR A 29 22.06 23.99 -16.19
N GLY A 30 21.63 25.24 -16.04
CA GLY A 30 20.49 25.60 -15.18
C GLY A 30 19.17 25.00 -15.65
N LEU A 31 18.92 24.97 -16.97
CA LEU A 31 17.71 24.34 -17.52
C LEU A 31 17.68 22.81 -17.30
N LEU A 32 18.83 22.15 -17.38
CA LEU A 32 18.96 20.70 -17.15
C LEU A 32 18.76 20.31 -15.67
N LEU A 33 19.13 21.16 -14.72
CA LEU A 33 18.86 20.95 -13.29
C LEU A 33 17.37 21.13 -12.95
N ILE A 34 16.68 22.08 -13.60
CA ILE A 34 15.24 22.28 -13.39
C ILE A 34 14.41 21.15 -14.03
N LEU A 35 14.89 20.55 -15.12
CA LEU A 35 14.23 19.40 -15.77
C LEU A 35 14.47 18.07 -15.04
N GLY A 36 15.54 17.95 -14.23
CA GLY A 36 15.83 16.76 -13.44
C GLY A 36 14.82 16.52 -12.30
N ASP A 37 14.38 17.58 -11.63
CA ASP A 37 13.40 17.50 -10.53
C ASP A 37 11.96 17.22 -11.01
N LEU A 38 11.67 17.41 -12.30
CA LEU A 38 10.35 17.12 -12.89
C LEU A 38 10.19 15.63 -13.29
N ALA A 39 11.25 14.82 -13.25
CA ALA A 39 11.23 13.47 -13.82
C ALA A 39 10.82 12.35 -12.84
N CYS A 40 10.80 12.61 -11.52
CA CYS A 40 10.07 11.76 -10.58
C CYS A 40 8.71 12.40 -10.30
N ALA A 41 7.85 12.46 -11.32
CA ALA A 41 6.44 12.68 -11.09
C ALA A 41 5.97 11.60 -10.10
N GLU A 42 5.72 12.02 -8.86
CA GLU A 42 5.27 11.16 -7.78
C GLU A 42 3.97 10.49 -8.23
N GLN A 43 4.08 9.25 -8.71
CA GLN A 43 2.91 8.52 -9.16
C GLN A 43 1.99 8.34 -7.95
N SER A 44 0.77 8.88 -8.08
CA SER A 44 -0.28 8.68 -7.08
C SER A 44 -0.54 7.18 -6.96
N PRO A 45 -0.68 6.65 -5.73
CA PRO A 45 -0.95 5.24 -5.53
C PRO A 45 -2.21 4.82 -6.28
N GLU A 46 -2.18 3.66 -6.94
CA GLU A 46 -3.38 3.05 -7.55
C GLU A 46 -4.32 2.54 -6.46
N ARG A 47 -3.79 2.23 -5.27
CA ARG A 47 -4.56 1.80 -4.11
C ARG A 47 -3.99 2.35 -2.81
N VAL A 48 -4.84 2.90 -1.96
CA VAL A 48 -4.51 3.32 -0.60
C VAL A 48 -5.36 2.48 0.35
N GLU A 49 -4.72 1.85 1.32
CA GLU A 49 -5.37 1.00 2.30
C GLU A 49 -4.99 1.44 3.71
N SER A 50 -5.98 1.62 4.58
CA SER A 50 -5.78 2.00 5.98
C SER A 50 -6.49 1.00 6.89
N LEU A 51 -5.73 0.39 7.80
CA LEU A 51 -6.22 -0.60 8.76
C LEU A 51 -6.03 -0.05 10.17
N ARG A 52 -7.09 -0.04 10.97
CA ARG A 52 -7.02 0.29 12.39
C ARG A 52 -7.54 -0.85 13.24
N TYR A 53 -6.68 -1.37 14.11
CA TYR A 53 -7.01 -2.39 15.09
C TYR A 53 -7.11 -1.77 16.48
N GLU A 54 -8.26 -1.97 17.12
CA GLU A 54 -8.48 -1.70 18.54
C GLU A 54 -8.54 -3.05 19.27
N VAL A 55 -7.47 -3.42 19.98
CA VAL A 55 -7.32 -4.72 20.64
C VAL A 55 -7.63 -4.59 22.12
N ALA A 56 -8.55 -5.40 22.63
CA ALA A 56 -8.90 -5.44 24.04
C ALA A 56 -7.97 -6.36 24.85
N ARG A 57 -8.12 -6.34 26.18
CA ARG A 57 -7.29 -7.14 27.11
C ARG A 57 -7.40 -8.66 26.93
N ASP A 58 -8.50 -9.13 26.37
CA ASP A 58 -8.78 -10.55 26.09
C ASP A 58 -8.46 -10.93 24.63
N TYR A 59 -7.74 -10.07 23.91
CA TYR A 59 -7.44 -10.18 22.47
C TYR A 59 -8.66 -10.21 21.55
N SER A 60 -9.87 -9.91 22.05
CA SER A 60 -10.93 -9.47 21.16
C SER A 60 -10.50 -8.17 20.47
N TYR A 61 -10.95 -7.96 19.23
CA TYR A 61 -10.57 -6.75 18.50
C TYR A 61 -11.67 -6.25 17.59
N LYS A 62 -11.59 -4.96 17.30
CA LYS A 62 -12.28 -4.30 16.19
C LYS A 62 -11.25 -3.90 15.15
N LEU A 63 -11.53 -4.20 13.89
CA LEU A 63 -10.80 -3.69 12.74
C LEU A 63 -11.71 -2.72 11.98
N THR A 64 -11.22 -1.50 11.73
CA THR A 64 -11.76 -0.61 10.72
C THR A 64 -10.81 -0.58 9.53
N MET A 65 -11.32 -0.82 8.33
CA MET A 65 -10.53 -0.82 7.11
C MET A 65 -11.15 0.15 6.11
N VAL A 66 -10.33 1.08 5.61
CA VAL A 66 -10.69 2.06 4.58
C VAL A 66 -9.82 1.83 3.36
N ILE A 67 -10.44 1.74 2.20
CA ILE A 67 -9.75 1.48 0.95
C ILE A 67 -10.20 2.47 -0.10
N ASP A 68 -9.22 3.10 -0.73
CA ASP A 68 -9.37 3.92 -1.92
C ASP A 68 -8.63 3.24 -3.07
N SER A 69 -9.31 3.06 -4.20
CA SER A 69 -8.74 2.48 -5.42
C SER A 69 -9.00 3.40 -6.61
N PHE A 70 -7.92 3.77 -7.30
CA PHE A 70 -7.95 4.61 -8.49
C PHE A 70 -7.74 3.72 -9.71
N VAL A 71 -8.80 3.52 -10.50
CA VAL A 71 -8.81 2.56 -11.59
C VAL A 71 -8.12 3.16 -12.81
N GLN A 72 -6.88 2.76 -13.07
CA GLN A 72 -6.07 3.29 -14.19
C GLN A 72 -6.01 2.31 -15.37
N LYS A 73 -6.26 1.02 -15.12
CA LYS A 73 -6.09 -0.07 -16.09
C LYS A 73 -7.33 -0.96 -16.14
N GLN A 74 -7.59 -1.56 -17.31
CA GLN A 74 -8.72 -2.48 -17.49
C GLN A 74 -8.67 -3.68 -16.53
N ALA A 75 -7.47 -4.16 -16.19
CA ALA A 75 -7.30 -5.27 -15.24
C ALA A 75 -7.84 -4.94 -13.84
N GLN A 76 -7.75 -3.67 -13.42
CA GLN A 76 -8.19 -3.21 -12.09
C GLN A 76 -9.71 -3.05 -11.99
N VAL A 77 -10.41 -2.90 -13.11
CA VAL A 77 -11.88 -2.75 -13.12
C VAL A 77 -12.54 -3.92 -12.40
N LYS A 78 -12.08 -5.15 -12.66
CA LYS A 78 -12.61 -6.34 -11.99
C LYS A 78 -12.35 -6.31 -10.49
N ASP A 79 -11.11 -6.02 -10.07
CA ASP A 79 -10.72 -6.05 -8.66
C ASP A 79 -11.39 -4.92 -7.85
N ALA A 80 -11.62 -3.76 -8.47
CA ALA A 80 -12.29 -2.63 -7.84
C ALA A 80 -13.83 -2.73 -7.89
N SER A 81 -14.40 -3.54 -8.80
CA SER A 81 -15.85 -3.72 -8.91
C SER A 81 -16.47 -4.60 -7.82
N GLN A 82 -15.66 -5.29 -7.03
CA GLN A 82 -16.17 -6.18 -5.98
C GLN A 82 -15.27 -6.14 -4.75
N LEU A 83 -15.90 -6.09 -3.57
CA LEU A 83 -15.28 -6.41 -2.31
C LEU A 83 -15.84 -7.75 -1.84
N ALA A 84 -14.98 -8.71 -1.51
CA ALA A 84 -15.41 -10.00 -0.97
C ALA A 84 -14.66 -10.28 0.33
N MET A 85 -15.41 -10.43 1.43
CA MET A 85 -14.86 -10.78 2.74
C MET A 85 -15.37 -12.15 3.16
N THR A 86 -14.46 -13.09 3.38
CA THR A 86 -14.79 -14.44 3.86
C THR A 86 -14.46 -14.57 5.33
N TYR A 87 -15.44 -14.98 6.14
CA TYR A 87 -15.30 -15.07 7.59
C TYR A 87 -16.16 -16.20 8.17
N ASN A 88 -15.88 -16.59 9.42
CA ASN A 88 -16.74 -17.50 10.17
C ASN A 88 -17.69 -16.67 11.05
N PRO A 89 -19.01 -16.65 10.77
CA PRO A 89 -19.97 -15.80 11.47
C PRO A 89 -20.14 -16.17 12.96
N ARG A 90 -19.62 -17.32 13.40
CA ARG A 90 -19.60 -17.68 14.83
C ARG A 90 -18.54 -16.92 15.64
N ASN A 91 -17.47 -16.49 14.98
CA ASN A 91 -16.27 -15.94 15.62
C ASN A 91 -15.99 -14.50 15.21
N VAL A 92 -16.55 -14.06 14.09
CA VAL A 92 -16.28 -12.75 13.47
C VAL A 92 -17.59 -12.20 12.93
N SER A 93 -17.83 -10.90 13.14
CA SER A 93 -18.88 -10.15 12.44
C SER A 93 -18.25 -9.18 11.44
N PHE A 94 -18.81 -9.12 10.25
CA PHE A 94 -18.45 -8.18 9.20
C PHE A 94 -19.58 -7.17 8.99
N ARG A 95 -19.22 -5.91 8.81
CA ARG A 95 -20.16 -4.82 8.51
C ARG A 95 -19.59 -3.94 7.41
N PHE A 96 -20.33 -3.80 6.31
CA PHE A 96 -20.08 -2.75 5.34
C PHE A 96 -20.57 -1.41 5.92
N VAL A 97 -19.67 -0.45 6.10
CA VAL A 97 -19.98 0.85 6.73
C VAL A 97 -20.43 1.84 5.67
N SER A 98 -19.60 2.03 4.65
CA SER A 98 -19.88 2.95 3.56
C SER A 98 -19.11 2.55 2.30
N GLY A 99 -19.55 3.04 1.15
CA GLY A 99 -18.77 2.94 -0.08
C GLY A 99 -19.47 3.61 -1.25
N TRP A 100 -18.68 3.97 -2.24
CA TRP A 100 -19.11 4.68 -3.43
C TRP A 100 -18.10 4.52 -4.56
N VAL A 101 -18.57 4.77 -5.77
CA VAL A 101 -17.77 4.89 -6.99
C VAL A 101 -17.97 6.31 -7.51
N GLU A 102 -16.89 7.06 -7.66
CA GLU A 102 -16.87 8.33 -8.37
C GLU A 102 -16.45 8.06 -9.81
N ASP A 103 -17.31 8.46 -10.75
CA ASP A 103 -17.03 8.40 -12.18
C ASP A 103 -16.00 9.46 -12.58
N PRO A 104 -15.36 9.35 -13.76
CA PRO A 104 -14.43 10.37 -14.25
C PRO A 104 -15.03 11.77 -14.40
N ASP A 105 -16.36 11.87 -14.49
CA ASP A 105 -17.10 13.15 -14.52
C ASP A 105 -17.41 13.73 -13.13
N GLY A 106 -16.99 13.04 -12.06
CA GLY A 106 -17.19 13.41 -10.66
C GLY A 106 -18.54 12.95 -10.07
N SER A 107 -19.39 12.25 -10.84
CA SER A 107 -20.65 11.74 -10.31
C SER A 107 -20.43 10.54 -9.39
N ARG A 108 -21.13 10.49 -8.25
CA ARG A 108 -20.97 9.41 -7.25
C ARG A 108 -22.14 8.45 -7.23
N HIS A 109 -21.83 7.15 -7.27
CA HIS A 109 -22.79 6.05 -7.20
C HIS A 109 -22.52 5.17 -5.98
N LYS A 110 -23.54 4.93 -5.17
CA LYS A 110 -23.46 4.01 -4.03
C LYS A 110 -23.92 2.61 -4.46
N PRO A 111 -23.36 1.52 -3.89
CA PRO A 111 -23.89 0.19 -4.11
C PRO A 111 -25.34 0.13 -3.61
N ALA A 112 -26.20 -0.54 -4.39
CA ALA A 112 -27.57 -0.79 -3.97
C ALA A 112 -27.59 -1.83 -2.82
N ALA A 113 -28.66 -1.84 -2.01
CA ALA A 113 -28.73 -2.73 -0.86
C ALA A 113 -28.71 -4.22 -1.26
N ASP A 114 -29.30 -4.56 -2.41
CA ASP A 114 -29.29 -5.90 -2.99
C ASP A 114 -27.95 -6.28 -3.66
N ALA A 115 -27.07 -5.30 -3.88
CA ALA A 115 -25.69 -5.50 -4.33
C ALA A 115 -24.76 -5.93 -3.18
N ILE A 116 -25.26 -5.96 -1.94
CA ILE A 116 -24.56 -6.45 -0.75
C ILE A 116 -25.22 -7.74 -0.31
N PHE A 117 -24.52 -8.87 -0.44
CA PHE A 117 -25.10 -10.16 -0.12
C PHE A 117 -24.09 -11.12 0.50
N THR A 118 -24.59 -12.00 1.36
CA THR A 118 -23.79 -13.02 2.04
C THR A 118 -24.20 -14.40 1.55
N ARG A 119 -23.22 -15.23 1.17
CA ARG A 119 -23.43 -16.61 0.71
C ARG A 119 -22.48 -17.57 1.43
N PRO A 120 -22.78 -18.87 1.49
CA PRO A 120 -21.78 -19.86 1.88
C PRO A 120 -20.51 -19.69 1.04
N SER A 121 -19.34 -19.74 1.70
CA SER A 121 -18.07 -19.63 1.01
C SER A 121 -17.88 -20.80 0.03
N ALA A 122 -16.93 -20.69 -0.91
CA ALA A 122 -16.59 -21.80 -1.81
C ALA A 122 -16.21 -23.07 -1.02
N ALA A 123 -15.35 -22.93 -0.01
CA ALA A 123 -14.95 -24.04 0.86
C ALA A 123 -16.15 -24.68 1.58
N SER A 124 -17.10 -23.88 2.08
CA SER A 124 -18.30 -24.39 2.74
C SER A 124 -19.26 -25.13 1.80
N ARG A 125 -19.26 -24.80 0.50
CA ARG A 125 -20.09 -25.49 -0.49
C ARG A 125 -19.58 -26.91 -0.77
N ASP A 126 -18.26 -27.08 -0.82
CA ASP A 126 -17.63 -28.35 -1.18
C ASP A 126 -17.35 -29.25 0.04
N ALA A 127 -17.44 -28.72 1.27
CA ALA A 127 -17.28 -29.49 2.50
C ALA A 127 -18.34 -29.16 3.58
N PRO A 128 -19.63 -29.49 3.33
CA PRO A 128 -20.70 -29.27 4.31
C PRO A 128 -20.40 -29.99 5.64
N GLY A 129 -20.51 -29.25 6.76
CA GLY A 129 -20.28 -29.80 8.11
C GLY A 129 -18.86 -29.68 8.65
N PHE A 130 -17.87 -29.39 7.79
CA PHE A 130 -16.47 -29.20 8.19
C PHE A 130 -16.08 -27.73 8.28
N VAL A 131 -16.69 -26.90 7.43
CA VAL A 131 -16.47 -25.45 7.37
C VAL A 131 -17.80 -24.73 7.36
N SER A 132 -17.89 -23.71 8.22
CA SER A 132 -19.09 -22.88 8.39
C SER A 132 -18.83 -21.42 7.98
N SER A 133 -17.89 -21.19 7.07
CA SER A 133 -17.55 -19.83 6.63
C SER A 133 -18.54 -19.33 5.57
N VAL A 134 -18.77 -18.03 5.62
CA VAL A 134 -19.58 -17.29 4.65
C VAL A 134 -18.70 -16.25 3.95
N THR A 135 -19.11 -15.84 2.76
CA THR A 135 -18.50 -14.74 2.03
C THR A 135 -19.56 -13.66 1.84
N THR A 136 -19.31 -12.47 2.37
CA THR A 136 -20.09 -11.26 2.05
C THR A 136 -19.44 -10.56 0.88
N THR A 137 -20.22 -10.32 -0.17
CA THR A 137 -19.80 -9.64 -1.39
C THR A 137 -20.55 -8.32 -1.50
N VAL A 138 -19.81 -7.25 -1.79
CA VAL A 138 -20.33 -5.94 -2.16
C VAL A 138 -19.97 -5.69 -3.61
N VAL A 139 -20.96 -5.49 -4.47
CA VAL A 139 -20.74 -5.17 -5.89
C VAL A 139 -20.80 -3.66 -6.07
N MET A 140 -19.70 -3.07 -6.53
CA MET A 140 -19.58 -1.64 -6.77
C MET A 140 -20.15 -1.28 -8.16
N PRO A 141 -21.03 -0.28 -8.26
CA PRO A 141 -21.69 0.06 -9.52
C PRO A 141 -20.75 0.81 -10.46
N LYS A 142 -20.88 0.56 -11.77
CA LYS A 142 -20.29 1.39 -12.85
C LYS A 142 -18.77 1.65 -12.75
N VAL A 143 -18.01 0.74 -12.15
CA VAL A 143 -16.55 0.88 -12.12
C VAL A 143 -16.00 0.84 -13.54
N THR A 144 -15.28 1.90 -13.93
CA THR A 144 -14.63 2.04 -15.23
C THR A 144 -13.23 2.61 -15.06
N ILE A 145 -12.46 2.69 -16.15
CA ILE A 145 -11.16 3.36 -16.12
C ILE A 145 -11.37 4.85 -15.84
N GLY A 146 -10.60 5.39 -14.90
CA GLY A 146 -10.71 6.73 -14.35
C GLY A 146 -11.60 6.81 -13.11
N SER A 147 -12.31 5.75 -12.73
CA SER A 147 -13.11 5.74 -11.50
C SER A 147 -12.26 5.79 -10.24
N HIS A 148 -12.76 6.46 -9.20
CA HIS A 148 -12.29 6.35 -7.83
C HIS A 148 -13.30 5.53 -7.02
N VAL A 149 -12.88 4.37 -6.54
CA VAL A 149 -13.68 3.47 -5.72
C VAL A 149 -13.26 3.60 -4.27
N HIS A 150 -14.21 3.89 -3.39
CA HIS A 150 -13.99 4.01 -1.96
C HIS A 150 -14.88 3.03 -1.21
N TYR A 151 -14.35 2.40 -0.17
CA TYR A 151 -15.18 1.69 0.81
C TYR A 151 -14.55 1.66 2.20
N GLU A 152 -15.43 1.59 3.18
CA GLU A 152 -15.12 1.43 4.59
C GLU A 152 -15.87 0.21 5.12
N ILE A 153 -15.14 -0.65 5.83
CA ILE A 153 -15.71 -1.81 6.50
C ILE A 153 -15.27 -1.86 7.96
N GLU A 154 -16.04 -2.60 8.73
CA GLU A 154 -15.68 -3.02 10.06
C GLU A 154 -15.73 -4.54 10.18
N GLU A 155 -14.73 -5.08 10.86
CA GLU A 155 -14.71 -6.44 11.36
C GLU A 155 -14.64 -6.40 12.89
N THR A 156 -15.35 -7.31 13.55
CA THR A 156 -15.23 -7.50 15.00
C THR A 156 -15.06 -8.96 15.32
N ALA A 157 -14.01 -9.28 16.07
CA ALA A 157 -13.75 -10.59 16.61
C ALA A 157 -13.94 -10.53 18.14
N PRO A 158 -15.11 -10.93 18.68
CA PRO A 158 -15.43 -10.83 20.11
C PRO A 158 -14.66 -11.82 21.00
N ARG A 159 -13.85 -12.71 20.41
CA ARG A 159 -13.03 -13.69 21.13
C ARG A 159 -11.66 -13.77 20.47
N MET A 160 -10.65 -14.09 21.26
CA MET A 160 -9.32 -14.37 20.73
C MET A 160 -9.39 -15.47 19.66
N PRO A 161 -8.87 -15.22 18.44
CA PRO A 161 -8.73 -16.26 17.44
C PRO A 161 -7.86 -17.41 17.95
N LEU A 162 -8.04 -18.61 17.42
CA LEU A 162 -7.27 -19.80 17.84
C LEU A 162 -5.75 -19.57 17.76
N MET A 163 -5.30 -18.77 16.79
CA MET A 163 -3.90 -18.44 16.56
C MET A 163 -3.49 -17.10 17.22
N GLY A 164 -4.24 -16.64 18.22
CA GLY A 164 -4.06 -15.33 18.84
C GLY A 164 -4.40 -14.17 17.90
N PHE A 165 -4.16 -12.95 18.37
CA PHE A 165 -4.10 -11.78 17.50
C PHE A 165 -2.86 -11.87 16.61
N ASN A 166 -3.08 -12.07 15.31
CA ASN A 166 -2.04 -12.24 14.29
C ASN A 166 -2.53 -11.77 12.89
N PRO A 167 -2.92 -10.49 12.72
CA PRO A 167 -3.20 -9.97 11.39
C PRO A 167 -1.91 -9.92 10.56
N VAL A 168 -2.06 -9.98 9.24
CA VAL A 168 -0.97 -9.80 8.28
C VAL A 168 -1.42 -8.72 7.31
N ALA A 169 -0.58 -7.69 7.15
CA ALA A 169 -0.75 -6.66 6.14
C ALA A 169 0.22 -6.98 4.99
N TRP A 170 -0.26 -6.95 3.76
CA TRP A 170 0.50 -7.35 2.57
C TRP A 170 0.11 -6.51 1.35
N LEU A 171 1.10 -5.84 0.76
CA LEU A 171 0.93 -5.13 -0.50
C LEU A 171 1.04 -6.07 -1.70
N ASN A 172 0.06 -6.00 -2.60
CA ASN A 172 0.13 -6.65 -3.90
C ASN A 172 1.33 -6.11 -4.70
N PRO A 173 2.30 -6.95 -5.08
CA PRO A 173 3.53 -6.51 -5.75
C PRO A 173 3.32 -6.05 -7.20
N PHE A 174 2.09 -6.15 -7.73
CA PHE A 174 1.76 -5.86 -9.12
C PHE A 174 1.01 -4.53 -9.32
N GLN A 175 0.84 -3.74 -8.27
CA GLN A 175 0.17 -2.44 -8.32
C GLN A 175 0.90 -1.41 -7.46
N ASN A 176 0.86 -0.14 -7.87
CA ASN A 176 1.35 0.93 -7.02
C ASN A 176 0.37 1.10 -5.85
N ALA A 177 0.83 0.95 -4.63
CA ALA A 177 -0.08 0.97 -3.47
C ALA A 177 0.60 1.50 -2.21
N SER A 178 -0.18 2.02 -1.29
CA SER A 178 0.26 2.38 0.05
C SER A 178 -0.63 1.75 1.10
N GLU A 179 -0.03 1.34 2.20
CA GLU A 179 -0.74 0.75 3.32
C GLU A 179 -0.33 1.44 4.62
N HIS A 180 -1.33 1.78 5.42
CA HIS A 180 -1.19 2.40 6.74
C HIS A 180 -1.86 1.51 7.78
N VAL A 181 -1.09 0.97 8.72
CA VAL A 181 -1.59 0.07 9.76
C VAL A 181 -1.42 0.73 11.12
N VAL A 182 -2.51 0.81 11.89
CA VAL A 182 -2.52 1.28 13.28
C VAL A 182 -3.01 0.16 14.18
N ILE A 183 -2.28 -0.11 15.26
CA ILE A 183 -2.66 -1.08 16.28
C ILE A 183 -2.58 -0.42 17.64
N ASP A 184 -3.73 -0.32 18.29
CA ASP A 184 -3.88 0.09 19.68
C ASP A 184 -4.10 -1.18 20.54
N ILE A 185 -3.14 -1.52 21.41
CA ILE A 185 -3.19 -2.72 22.27
C ILE A 185 -2.73 -2.42 23.71
N PRO A 186 -3.33 -3.00 24.76
CA PRO A 186 -2.82 -2.86 26.11
C PRO A 186 -1.35 -3.29 26.23
N ALA A 187 -0.51 -2.44 26.82
CA ALA A 187 0.95 -2.65 26.88
C ALA A 187 1.38 -3.90 27.66
N ALA A 188 0.48 -4.43 28.51
CA ALA A 188 0.70 -5.67 29.26
C ALA A 188 0.56 -6.94 28.40
N LEU A 189 -0.03 -6.85 27.20
CA LEU A 189 -0.23 -8.00 26.33
C LEU A 189 1.05 -8.28 25.51
N PRO A 190 1.52 -9.54 25.47
CA PRO A 190 2.62 -9.91 24.58
C PRO A 190 2.20 -9.76 23.12
N LEU A 191 3.02 -9.03 22.36
CA LEU A 191 2.89 -8.87 20.93
C LEU A 191 4.28 -8.68 20.31
N ALA A 192 4.70 -9.63 19.47
CA ALA A 192 5.86 -9.48 18.61
C ALA A 192 5.46 -8.73 17.34
N VAL A 193 6.35 -7.90 16.80
CA VAL A 193 6.13 -7.14 15.57
C VAL A 193 7.31 -7.35 14.65
N ALA A 194 7.03 -7.77 13.42
CA ALA A 194 8.03 -7.96 12.38
C ALA A 194 7.57 -7.31 11.08
N SER A 195 8.53 -6.82 10.29
CA SER A 195 8.27 -6.22 8.99
C SER A 195 9.38 -6.55 7.98
N GLN A 196 9.03 -6.54 6.69
CA GLN A 196 9.96 -6.64 5.57
C GLN A 196 9.45 -5.83 4.37
N GLY A 197 10.33 -5.51 3.41
CA GLY A 197 9.97 -4.85 2.16
C GLY A 197 9.56 -3.38 2.32
N GLY A 198 10.29 -2.62 3.15
CA GLY A 198 10.17 -1.16 3.18
C GLY A 198 9.13 -0.56 4.14
N PHE A 199 8.53 -1.37 5.01
CA PHE A 199 7.70 -0.86 6.09
C PHE A 199 8.51 -0.01 7.09
N VAL A 200 8.04 1.21 7.33
CA VAL A 200 8.50 2.08 8.41
C VAL A 200 7.58 1.86 9.59
N VAL A 201 8.13 1.34 10.70
CA VAL A 201 7.37 0.99 11.89
C VAL A 201 7.74 1.92 13.04
N SER A 202 6.73 2.50 13.69
CA SER A 202 6.86 3.17 14.98
C SER A 202 6.08 2.40 16.04
N ASP A 203 6.64 2.32 17.24
CA ASP A 203 6.07 1.57 18.35
C ASP A 203 6.30 2.37 19.63
N THR A 204 5.22 2.91 20.16
CA THR A 204 5.25 3.79 21.32
C THR A 204 4.32 3.25 22.39
N THR A 205 4.64 3.50 23.66
CA THR A 205 3.76 3.13 24.76
C THR A 205 3.46 4.36 25.59
N THR A 206 2.18 4.65 25.80
CA THR A 206 1.73 5.80 26.60
C THR A 206 0.44 5.41 27.33
N ASN A 207 0.32 5.79 28.60
CA ASN A 207 -0.87 5.53 29.43
C ASN A 207 -1.30 4.04 29.48
N GLY A 208 -0.34 3.11 29.46
CA GLY A 208 -0.62 1.67 29.49
C GLY A 208 -1.16 1.08 28.19
N MET A 209 -1.20 1.86 27.10
CA MET A 209 -1.50 1.42 25.74
C MET A 209 -0.24 1.49 24.90
N ARG A 210 0.02 0.42 24.15
CA ARG A 210 1.02 0.36 23.09
C ARG A 210 0.32 0.75 21.78
N HIS A 211 0.90 1.72 21.09
CA HIS A 211 0.44 2.28 19.82
C HIS A 211 1.50 1.99 18.76
N ILE A 212 1.16 1.11 17.82
CA ILE A 212 2.04 0.68 16.75
C ILE A 212 1.49 1.25 15.45
N VAL A 213 2.34 1.93 14.70
CA VAL A 213 2.02 2.43 13.36
C VAL A 213 3.01 1.83 12.38
N ALA A 214 2.52 1.26 11.29
CA ALA A 214 3.34 0.72 10.21
C ALA A 214 2.87 1.31 8.87
N ASP A 215 3.80 1.97 8.18
CA ASP A 215 3.56 2.64 6.91
C ASP A 215 4.42 2.02 5.82
N VAL A 216 3.85 1.84 4.64
CA VAL A 216 4.60 1.39 3.47
C VAL A 216 4.02 1.98 2.19
N ARG A 217 4.90 2.19 1.21
CA ARG A 217 4.52 2.62 -0.13
C ARG A 217 5.31 1.84 -1.17
N LEU A 218 4.59 1.22 -2.10
CA LEU A 218 5.12 0.56 -3.28
C LEU A 218 4.86 1.43 -4.51
N GLN A 219 5.93 1.81 -5.20
CA GLN A 219 5.90 2.66 -6.40
C GLN A 219 6.76 2.07 -7.51
N GLY A 220 6.52 2.53 -8.74
CA GLY A 220 7.34 2.16 -9.90
C GLY A 220 7.13 0.72 -10.36
N VAL A 221 5.97 0.11 -10.05
CA VAL A 221 5.66 -1.26 -10.45
C VAL A 221 5.38 -1.30 -11.96
N VAL A 222 6.36 -1.77 -12.74
CA VAL A 222 6.23 -1.96 -14.19
C VAL A 222 6.20 -3.45 -14.50
N LEU A 223 5.03 -3.94 -14.96
CA LEU A 223 4.89 -5.30 -15.50
C LEU A 223 5.47 -5.35 -16.92
N HIS A 224 6.73 -5.73 -17.07
CA HIS A 224 7.29 -6.09 -18.38
C HIS A 224 6.99 -7.56 -18.68
N LEU A 225 6.09 -7.83 -19.63
CA LEU A 225 5.73 -9.18 -20.09
C LEU A 225 6.70 -9.77 -21.13
N ASN A 226 7.78 -9.07 -21.47
CA ASN A 226 8.75 -9.51 -22.49
C ASN A 226 10.10 -9.85 -21.86
N GLY A 227 10.28 -11.12 -21.50
CA GLY A 227 11.59 -11.71 -21.21
C GLY A 227 12.16 -11.37 -19.84
N PHE A 228 11.94 -12.27 -18.88
CA PHE A 228 12.71 -12.51 -17.66
C PHE A 228 13.78 -11.45 -17.31
N PHE A 229 13.43 -10.52 -16.42
CA PHE A 229 14.21 -10.14 -15.26
C PHE A 229 13.26 -9.46 -14.28
N LEU A 230 12.80 -10.21 -13.28
CA LEU A 230 12.19 -9.62 -12.09
C LEU A 230 13.36 -9.09 -11.26
N ASN A 231 13.62 -7.79 -11.33
CA ASN A 231 14.49 -7.14 -10.36
C ASN A 231 13.72 -7.07 -9.03
N PHE A 232 13.71 -8.19 -8.31
CA PHE A 232 13.18 -8.37 -6.96
C PHE A 232 14.13 -7.78 -5.91
N CYS A 233 14.55 -6.52 -6.06
CA CYS A 233 15.36 -5.93 -4.99
C CYS A 233 14.54 -5.58 -3.73
N ASP A 234 13.20 -5.69 -3.76
CA ASP A 234 12.33 -5.62 -2.57
C ASP A 234 11.15 -6.60 -2.71
N SER A 235 11.34 -7.81 -2.20
CA SER A 235 10.33 -8.88 -2.15
C SER A 235 9.13 -8.47 -1.28
N ALA A 236 7.91 -8.53 -1.83
CA ALA A 236 6.61 -8.51 -1.14
C ALA A 236 6.61 -7.88 0.27
N ALA A 237 6.28 -6.59 0.34
CA ALA A 237 6.21 -5.87 1.60
C ALA A 237 5.15 -6.48 2.53
N SER A 238 5.55 -6.93 3.71
CA SER A 238 4.61 -7.52 4.67
C SER A 238 4.89 -7.05 6.09
N PHE A 239 3.82 -6.84 6.85
CA PHE A 239 3.85 -6.51 8.26
C PHE A 239 3.04 -7.55 9.04
N SER A 240 3.65 -8.15 10.08
CA SER A 240 3.03 -9.23 10.85
C SER A 240 3.22 -9.00 12.36
N PRO A 241 2.24 -8.39 13.04
CA PRO A 241 2.12 -8.47 14.49
C PRO A 241 1.63 -9.87 14.91
N SER A 242 2.14 -10.42 16.00
CA SER A 242 1.76 -11.75 16.48
C SER A 242 1.82 -11.85 18.00
N SER A 243 0.72 -12.26 18.62
CA SER A 243 0.63 -12.56 20.06
C SER A 243 1.01 -14.00 20.42
N VAL A 244 1.30 -14.86 19.42
CA VAL A 244 1.67 -16.27 19.63
C VAL A 244 3.05 -16.38 20.29
N PRO A 245 3.17 -17.01 21.48
CA PRO A 245 4.45 -17.19 22.16
C PRO A 245 5.43 -18.05 21.34
N GLY A 246 6.71 -17.68 21.33
CA GLY A 246 7.79 -18.50 20.75
C GLY A 246 7.96 -18.41 19.23
N ARG A 247 7.11 -17.64 18.53
CA ARG A 247 7.34 -17.26 17.13
C ARG A 247 8.50 -16.26 17.08
N ARG A 248 9.73 -16.77 17.06
CA ARG A 248 10.92 -15.98 16.69
C ARG A 248 10.84 -15.67 15.20
N ASP A 249 11.32 -14.49 14.78
CA ASP A 249 11.31 -13.90 13.42
C ASP A 249 11.97 -14.74 12.29
N ARG A 250 12.07 -16.06 12.43
CA ARG A 250 12.65 -16.96 11.42
C ARG A 250 11.77 -17.14 10.18
N THR A 251 10.53 -16.65 10.16
CA THR A 251 9.63 -16.81 9.00
C THR A 251 9.82 -15.74 7.91
N LEU A 252 10.69 -14.75 8.12
CA LEU A 252 11.04 -13.76 7.08
C LEU A 252 12.39 -14.07 6.39
N LEU A 253 12.99 -15.23 6.65
CA LEU A 253 14.19 -15.72 5.95
C LEU A 253 13.79 -16.85 4.99
N ALA A 254 13.13 -16.51 3.88
CA ALA A 254 12.95 -17.44 2.78
C ALA A 254 12.80 -16.72 1.43
N SER A 255 13.87 -16.07 0.96
CA SER A 255 14.27 -16.05 -0.45
C SER A 255 15.52 -15.19 -0.65
N ALA A 256 16.68 -15.73 -0.29
CA ALA A 256 17.97 -15.31 -0.85
C ALA A 256 18.87 -16.56 -0.85
N SER A 257 18.82 -17.30 -1.94
CA SER A 257 19.78 -18.33 -2.32
C SER A 257 19.97 -18.24 -3.82
#